data_AF-A0A2S4VFL1-F1
#
_entry.id   AF-A0A2S4VFL1-F1
#
_cell.length_a   1.000
_cell.length_b   1.000
_cell.length_c   1.000
_cell.angle_alpha   90.00
_cell.angle_beta   90.00
_cell.angle_gamma   90.00
#
_symmetry.space_group_name_H-M   'P 1'
#
loop_
_entity.id
_entity.type
_entity.pdbx_description
1 polymer ?
#
loop_
_entity_poly.entity_id
_entity_poly.type
_entity_poly.pdbx_seq_one_letter_code
_entity_poly.pdbx_strand_id
1 'polypeptide(L)'
;MNPPPEDPTSLEDPNLAPDHDAVYSRYAELHPLDEDPRDSVSRLLRETSLIRVEQYLDRLAEAFGQLPNAVAPNFRDSTWNYFLFEQAYSPRYFPKYWLIDDTLNEKLVRLAFFHKYPRWATAEHPISQAKMLEALAAASLAVGEELLNPSPFEIPDPEHVSALKQGYNHKYLREDTIVEPILKCLSDYSKKWGSTIYLAPYTALIGSSMIGKTRLLMQLSKTICVVYVCLRPPSSSGLPPRSVLADEMQLANKKVPELLVHYYRLLAAIFDVVAEFFSGQTGDHDEKQRLSEWHDYNFQSGGDLATRVRDTMKQFGQEESEASKAFQEKLEKLEFSTRFISNPELKVMLAFDEARALIALESNDDQTLSYFGALRRILSKIPPNMKVFTVFTDTTSHVSNFCPTLCNDSSARPPPDSLELYPPIYAIGTFDSKVPPSRPKTWNDLLSPPRLFSYGIPFFRIYVDTVKEPPNSLTSEVIVANVSKMAIGKLLCIPLRLDALTEGQKFALLGCTIQPQIHEASKLNSELVSSHMAQCLYISPTRERFISEYPSQFTLSMAANNFLAEHDSRLIACIKALTSVMQQGLISSGNSGELVSRIILLRAMQKAMLNSPIRTKQTHTVKPA
;
A
#
# COMPACT_ATOMS: atom_id res chain seq x y z
N MET A 1 -46.88 31.69 -32.30
CA MET A 1 -46.63 32.88 -31.47
C MET A 1 -46.32 32.37 -30.08
N ASN A 2 -45.07 32.52 -29.64
CA ASN A 2 -44.66 32.19 -28.28
C ASN A 2 -45.08 33.34 -27.34
N PRO A 3 -45.59 33.06 -26.12
CA PRO A 3 -45.56 34.02 -25.04
C PRO A 3 -44.16 34.07 -24.37
N PRO A 4 -43.86 35.14 -23.60
CA PRO A 4 -42.51 35.58 -23.27
C PRO A 4 -41.89 34.83 -22.08
N PRO A 5 -40.58 35.01 -21.80
CA PRO A 5 -39.91 34.38 -20.67
C PRO A 5 -40.26 35.10 -19.37
N GLU A 6 -40.72 34.34 -18.36
CA GLU A 6 -40.78 34.81 -16.97
C GLU A 6 -39.41 34.68 -16.31
N ASP A 7 -39.10 35.71 -15.54
CA ASP A 7 -37.86 36.03 -14.86
C ASP A 7 -37.60 35.09 -13.67
N PRO A 8 -36.53 34.28 -13.63
CA PRO A 8 -36.24 33.40 -12.52
C PRO A 8 -35.41 34.14 -11.46
N THR A 9 -35.97 35.19 -10.86
CA THR A 9 -35.38 35.85 -9.67
C THR A 9 -36.45 36.14 -8.63
N SER A 10 -37.11 35.11 -8.13
CA SER A 10 -37.62 35.08 -6.75
C SER A 10 -38.04 33.65 -6.38
N LEU A 11 -37.08 32.85 -5.91
CA LEU A 11 -37.38 31.70 -5.07
C LEU A 11 -36.93 32.08 -3.67
N GLU A 12 -37.88 32.52 -2.85
CA GLU A 12 -37.72 32.62 -1.41
C GLU A 12 -37.29 31.25 -0.87
N ASP A 13 -36.20 31.23 -0.09
CA ASP A 13 -35.66 30.04 0.56
C ASP A 13 -36.65 29.55 1.63
N PRO A 14 -37.18 28.31 1.54
CA PRO A 14 -38.19 27.80 2.47
C PRO A 14 -37.71 27.59 3.92
N ASN A 15 -36.46 27.93 4.27
CA ASN A 15 -35.85 27.67 5.58
C ASN A 15 -35.85 28.85 6.57
N LEU A 16 -36.49 29.98 6.26
CA LEU A 16 -36.68 31.07 7.23
C LEU A 16 -37.97 30.88 8.05
N ALA A 17 -37.94 29.88 8.94
CA ALA A 17 -38.91 29.79 10.04
C ALA A 17 -38.43 30.65 11.24
N PRO A 18 -39.31 31.40 11.93
CA PRO A 18 -38.95 32.28 13.05
C PRO A 18 -38.37 31.58 14.30
N ASP A 19 -38.32 30.24 14.31
CA ASP A 19 -37.95 29.41 15.47
C ASP A 19 -36.45 29.06 15.52
N HIS A 20 -35.66 29.46 14.51
CA HIS A 20 -34.24 29.13 14.44
C HIS A 20 -33.31 30.22 15.01
N ASP A 21 -33.79 31.44 15.23
CA ASP A 21 -32.96 32.57 15.69
C ASP A 21 -32.32 32.33 17.07
N ALA A 22 -32.99 31.59 17.95
CA ALA A 22 -32.45 31.18 19.25
C ALA A 22 -31.28 30.19 19.09
N VAL A 23 -31.38 29.25 18.15
CA VAL A 23 -30.32 28.27 17.85
C VAL A 23 -29.13 28.93 17.18
N TYR A 24 -29.34 29.87 16.26
CA TYR A 24 -28.26 30.65 15.65
C TYR A 24 -27.50 31.48 16.70
N SER A 25 -28.23 32.19 17.57
CA SER A 25 -27.62 33.01 18.63
C SER A 25 -26.79 32.15 19.58
N ARG A 26 -27.35 31.01 20.01
CA ARG A 26 -26.67 30.06 20.90
C ARG A 26 -25.46 29.38 20.26
N TYR A 27 -25.53 29.06 18.96
CA TYR A 27 -24.39 28.53 18.23
C TYR A 27 -23.26 29.57 18.16
N ALA A 28 -23.57 30.83 17.86
CA ALA A 28 -22.59 31.91 17.79
C ALA A 28 -21.90 32.17 19.13
N GLU A 29 -22.61 32.03 20.25
CA GLU A 29 -22.03 32.11 21.60
C GLU A 29 -21.00 31.00 21.86
N LEU A 30 -21.23 29.79 21.36
CA LEU A 30 -20.33 28.64 21.54
C LEU A 30 -19.24 28.52 20.46
N HIS A 31 -19.38 29.24 19.34
CA HIS A 31 -18.42 29.28 18.22
C HIS A 31 -18.12 30.74 17.83
N PRO A 32 -17.53 31.55 18.72
CA PRO A 32 -17.35 32.99 18.50
C PRO A 32 -16.33 33.33 17.40
N LEU A 33 -15.59 32.35 16.90
CA LEU A 33 -14.57 32.49 15.85
C LEU A 33 -15.00 31.87 14.50
N ASP A 34 -16.23 31.39 14.39
CA ASP A 34 -16.81 30.95 13.12
C ASP A 34 -17.12 32.18 12.27
N GLU A 35 -16.60 32.22 11.03
CA GLU A 35 -16.74 33.36 10.11
C GLU A 35 -18.18 33.50 9.59
N ASP A 36 -18.93 32.39 9.51
CA ASP A 36 -20.35 32.40 9.11
C ASP A 36 -21.18 31.40 9.95
N PRO A 37 -21.58 31.81 11.18
CA PRO A 37 -22.40 30.98 12.06
C PRO A 37 -23.75 30.60 11.46
N ARG A 38 -24.30 31.42 10.56
CA ARG A 38 -25.60 31.17 9.93
C ARG A 38 -25.50 30.07 8.88
N ASP A 39 -24.47 30.07 8.03
CA ASP A 39 -24.26 28.98 7.08
C ASP A 39 -23.90 27.67 7.80
N SER A 40 -23.05 27.73 8.84
CA SER A 40 -22.69 26.56 9.64
C SER A 40 -23.90 25.87 10.28
N VAL A 41 -24.81 26.62 10.92
CA VAL A 41 -26.04 26.07 11.50
C VAL A 41 -26.98 25.57 10.38
N SER A 42 -27.09 26.30 9.28
CA SER A 42 -27.90 25.87 8.12
C SER A 42 -27.40 24.55 7.53
N ARG A 43 -26.08 24.33 7.45
CA ARG A 43 -25.48 23.05 7.05
C ARG A 43 -25.84 21.93 8.02
N LEU A 44 -25.69 22.16 9.33
CA LEU A 44 -26.04 21.15 10.35
C LEU A 44 -27.52 20.76 10.29
N LEU A 45 -28.42 21.74 10.12
CA LEU A 45 -29.86 21.52 10.00
C LEU A 45 -30.24 20.80 8.69
N ARG A 46 -29.59 21.14 7.56
CA ARG A 46 -29.77 20.43 6.27
C ARG A 46 -29.40 18.96 6.34
N GLU A 47 -28.46 18.60 7.22
CA GLU A 47 -27.92 17.25 7.32
C GLU A 47 -28.49 16.43 8.49
N THR A 48 -29.16 17.07 9.46
CA THR A 48 -29.74 16.41 10.64
C THR A 48 -31.13 16.98 11.01
N SER A 49 -31.37 17.30 12.28
CA SER A 49 -32.64 17.82 12.79
C SER A 49 -32.39 18.86 13.88
N LEU A 50 -33.34 19.78 14.06
CA LEU A 50 -33.25 20.85 15.05
C LEU A 50 -32.92 20.33 16.46
N ILE A 51 -33.66 19.31 16.91
CA ILE A 51 -33.48 18.66 18.22
C ILE A 51 -32.02 18.17 18.42
N ARG A 52 -31.39 17.64 17.36
CA ARG A 52 -30.01 17.12 17.45
C ARG A 52 -28.97 18.23 17.47
N VAL A 53 -29.22 19.32 16.75
CA VAL A 53 -28.36 20.51 16.81
C VAL A 53 -28.45 21.16 18.19
N GLU A 54 -29.64 21.26 18.78
CA GLU A 54 -29.81 21.73 20.16
C GLU A 54 -29.09 20.85 21.17
N GLN A 55 -29.23 19.52 21.06
CA GLN A 55 -28.50 18.57 21.90
C GLN A 55 -26.97 18.67 21.75
N TYR A 56 -26.49 18.94 20.54
CA TYR A 56 -25.08 19.22 20.30
C TYR A 56 -24.63 20.47 21.07
N LEU A 57 -25.38 21.57 20.98
CA LEU A 57 -25.07 22.82 21.68
C LEU A 57 -25.12 22.66 23.20
N ASP A 58 -26.11 21.94 23.74
CA ASP A 58 -26.21 21.61 25.17
C ASP A 58 -24.99 20.84 25.66
N ARG A 59 -24.63 19.77 24.95
CA ARG A 59 -23.50 18.90 25.31
C ARG A 59 -22.16 19.60 25.14
N LEU A 60 -22.03 20.49 24.16
CA LEU A 60 -20.83 21.29 23.98
C LEU A 60 -20.65 22.28 25.13
N ALA A 61 -21.73 22.98 25.52
CA ALA A 61 -21.70 23.87 26.69
C ALA A 61 -21.34 23.11 27.97
N GLU A 62 -21.91 21.91 28.17
CA GLU A 62 -21.58 21.03 29.30
C GLU A 62 -20.12 20.59 29.29
N ALA A 63 -19.58 20.21 28.13
CA ALA A 63 -18.19 19.79 27.96
C ALA A 63 -17.23 20.96 28.19
N PHE A 64 -17.54 22.15 27.71
CA PHE A 64 -16.77 23.37 27.99
C PHE A 64 -16.80 23.75 29.48
N GLY A 65 -17.91 23.50 30.18
CA GLY A 65 -18.01 23.67 31.63
C GLY A 65 -17.18 22.67 32.45
N GLN A 66 -16.79 21.53 31.86
CA GLN A 66 -15.93 20.52 32.49
C GLN A 66 -14.42 20.77 32.28
N LEU A 67 -14.04 21.79 31.51
CA LEU A 67 -12.64 22.13 31.29
C LEU A 67 -11.98 22.70 32.55
N PRO A 68 -10.68 22.45 32.78
CA PRO A 68 -9.97 23.04 33.92
C PRO A 68 -10.00 24.58 33.88
N ASN A 69 -10.13 25.22 35.05
CA ASN A 69 -10.12 26.69 35.18
C ASN A 69 -8.85 27.37 34.61
N ALA A 70 -7.79 26.62 34.39
CA ALA A 70 -6.55 27.11 33.77
C ALA A 70 -6.67 27.34 32.25
N VAL A 71 -7.70 26.79 31.60
CA VAL A 71 -7.94 26.97 30.16
C VAL A 71 -8.69 28.28 29.94
N ALA A 72 -8.00 29.31 29.48
CA ALA A 72 -8.61 30.60 29.18
C ALA A 72 -9.65 30.48 28.03
N PRO A 73 -10.82 31.16 28.09
CA PRO A 73 -11.86 31.09 27.06
C PRO A 73 -11.35 31.34 25.63
N ASN A 74 -10.51 32.37 25.44
CA ASN A 74 -9.92 32.67 24.12
C ASN A 74 -9.04 31.51 23.59
N PHE A 75 -8.32 30.82 24.48
CA PHE A 75 -7.48 29.68 24.09
C PHE A 75 -8.35 28.45 23.75
N ARG A 76 -9.39 28.19 24.55
CA ARG A 76 -10.41 27.17 24.25
C ARG A 76 -11.04 27.41 22.88
N ASP A 77 -11.57 28.61 22.66
CA ASP A 77 -12.34 28.95 21.45
C ASP A 77 -11.46 28.88 20.21
N SER A 78 -10.21 29.38 20.27
CA SER A 78 -9.26 29.25 19.16
C SER A 78 -8.92 27.80 18.86
N THR A 79 -8.65 26.98 19.87
CA THR A 79 -8.30 25.56 19.70
C THR A 79 -9.48 24.77 19.12
N TRP A 80 -10.70 25.05 19.59
CA TRP A 80 -11.92 24.43 19.08
C TRP A 80 -12.22 24.82 17.64
N ASN A 81 -12.13 26.12 17.32
CA ASN A 81 -12.33 26.63 15.96
C ASN A 81 -11.33 26.03 14.97
N TYR A 82 -10.06 25.98 15.37
CA TYR A 82 -8.99 25.37 14.58
C TYR A 82 -9.28 23.91 14.24
N PHE A 83 -9.83 23.16 15.20
CA PHE A 83 -10.20 21.76 15.01
C PHE A 83 -11.36 21.56 14.02
N LEU A 84 -12.35 22.45 14.08
CA LEU A 84 -13.53 22.38 13.22
C LEU A 84 -13.25 22.85 11.79
N PHE A 85 -12.32 23.77 11.58
CA PHE A 85 -12.19 24.44 10.27
C PHE A 85 -10.80 24.36 9.61
N GLU A 86 -9.70 24.12 10.34
CA GLU A 86 -8.36 24.00 9.72
C GLU A 86 -7.95 22.53 9.40
N GLN A 87 -7.33 22.34 8.22
CA GLN A 87 -7.15 21.04 7.54
C GLN A 87 -5.89 20.26 7.94
N ALA A 88 -5.20 20.61 9.03
CA ALA A 88 -3.84 20.11 9.29
C ALA A 88 -3.54 19.70 10.75
N TYR A 89 -4.54 19.36 11.57
CA TYR A 89 -4.28 18.91 12.95
C TYR A 89 -4.85 17.54 13.27
N SER A 90 -3.98 16.66 13.77
CA SER A 90 -4.35 15.34 14.27
C SER A 90 -5.20 15.49 15.52
N PRO A 91 -6.36 14.83 15.61
CA PRO A 91 -7.26 14.96 16.76
C PRO A 91 -6.79 14.24 18.04
N ARG A 92 -5.51 13.84 18.11
CA ARG A 92 -4.88 13.22 19.28
C ARG A 92 -4.43 14.24 20.37
N TYR A 93 -4.79 15.51 20.27
CA TYR A 93 -4.18 16.57 21.08
C TYR A 93 -5.08 17.32 22.09
N PHE A 94 -6.41 17.09 22.19
CA PHE A 94 -7.19 17.74 23.27
C PHE A 94 -6.62 17.48 24.68
N PRO A 95 -6.18 16.26 25.03
CA PRO A 95 -5.54 16.00 26.33
C PRO A 95 -4.22 16.76 26.51
N LYS A 96 -3.50 17.03 25.40
CA LYS A 96 -2.21 17.75 25.42
C LYS A 96 -2.38 19.25 25.66
N TYR A 97 -3.43 19.86 25.12
CA TYR A 97 -3.67 21.31 25.23
C TYR A 97 -4.55 21.69 26.41
N TRP A 98 -5.54 20.87 26.76
CA TRP A 98 -6.52 21.18 27.79
C TRP A 98 -6.35 20.36 29.08
N LEU A 99 -5.38 19.43 29.13
CA LEU A 99 -5.09 18.60 30.32
C LEU A 99 -6.33 17.88 30.86
N ILE A 100 -7.12 17.30 29.95
CA ILE A 100 -8.38 16.62 30.24
C ILE A 100 -8.21 15.10 30.32
N ASP A 101 -9.12 14.42 31.02
CA ASP A 101 -9.16 12.96 31.07
C ASP A 101 -9.70 12.33 29.76
N ASP A 102 -9.53 11.01 29.65
CA ASP A 102 -9.94 10.26 28.45
C ASP A 102 -11.46 10.31 28.21
N THR A 103 -12.26 10.46 29.27
CA THR A 103 -13.73 10.47 29.18
C THR A 103 -14.22 11.78 28.57
N LEU A 104 -13.70 12.92 29.03
CA LEU A 104 -14.02 14.23 28.50
C LEU A 104 -13.45 14.39 27.07
N ASN A 105 -12.27 13.84 26.81
CA ASN A 105 -11.69 13.79 25.47
C ASN A 105 -12.59 13.02 24.50
N GLU A 106 -13.12 11.86 24.88
CA GLU A 106 -14.04 11.09 24.04
C GLU A 106 -15.32 11.88 23.73
N LYS A 107 -15.89 12.58 24.72
CA LYS A 107 -17.06 13.45 24.53
C LYS A 107 -16.77 14.55 23.49
N LEU A 108 -15.64 15.24 23.62
CA LEU A 108 -15.25 16.33 22.72
C LEU A 108 -14.99 15.84 21.29
N VAL A 109 -14.34 14.69 21.13
CA VAL A 109 -14.14 14.06 19.82
C VAL A 109 -15.47 13.74 19.14
N ARG A 110 -16.45 13.20 19.87
CA ARG A 110 -17.79 12.92 19.34
C ARG A 110 -18.54 14.18 18.95
N LEU A 111 -18.40 15.26 19.71
CA LEU A 111 -19.02 16.56 19.39
C LEU A 111 -18.43 17.18 18.13
N ALA A 112 -17.09 17.16 17.99
CA ALA A 112 -16.45 17.66 16.78
C ALA A 112 -16.76 16.77 15.56
N PHE A 113 -16.85 15.45 15.76
CA PHE A 113 -17.31 14.51 14.74
C PHE A 113 -18.74 14.80 14.29
N PHE A 114 -19.65 15.10 15.22
CA PHE A 114 -21.01 15.53 14.90
C PHE A 114 -21.02 16.80 14.07
N HIS A 115 -20.19 17.79 14.41
CA HIS A 115 -20.15 19.04 13.66
C HIS A 115 -19.66 18.87 12.22
N LYS A 116 -18.58 18.10 12.01
CA LYS A 116 -18.01 17.85 10.66
C LYS A 116 -18.79 16.83 9.84
N TYR A 117 -19.33 15.78 10.47
CA TYR A 117 -20.01 14.66 9.79
C TYR A 117 -21.40 14.38 10.41
N PRO A 118 -22.33 15.35 10.39
CA PRO A 118 -23.59 15.29 11.15
C PRO A 118 -24.50 14.15 10.70
N ARG A 119 -24.51 13.78 9.41
CA ARG A 119 -25.20 12.58 8.90
C ARG A 119 -24.69 11.29 9.56
N TRP A 120 -23.39 11.13 9.67
CA TRP A 120 -22.72 9.92 10.18
C TRP A 120 -22.80 9.79 11.69
N ALA A 121 -22.67 10.91 12.41
CA ALA A 121 -22.79 10.95 13.85
C ALA A 121 -24.17 10.53 14.36
N THR A 122 -25.14 10.43 13.46
CA THR A 122 -26.52 10.11 13.78
C THR A 122 -27.06 8.82 13.14
N ALA A 123 -26.19 8.07 12.46
CA ALA A 123 -26.50 6.76 11.89
C ALA A 123 -26.80 5.72 12.99
N GLU A 124 -27.60 4.70 12.66
CA GLU A 124 -28.03 3.64 13.61
C GLU A 124 -26.88 2.76 14.12
N HIS A 125 -25.71 2.79 13.46
CA HIS A 125 -24.55 2.00 13.83
C HIS A 125 -23.47 2.86 14.53
N PRO A 126 -23.01 2.46 15.73
CA PRO A 126 -22.00 3.22 16.45
C PRO A 126 -20.65 3.17 15.72
N ILE A 127 -20.16 4.35 15.32
CA ILE A 127 -18.81 4.52 14.74
C ILE A 127 -17.79 4.51 15.89
N SER A 128 -16.68 3.79 15.73
CA SER A 128 -15.64 3.74 16.77
C SER A 128 -14.90 5.08 16.87
N GLN A 129 -14.44 5.43 18.07
CA GLN A 129 -13.66 6.66 18.31
C GLN A 129 -12.41 6.73 17.40
N ALA A 130 -11.75 5.60 17.14
CA ALA A 130 -10.60 5.54 16.22
C ALA A 130 -10.96 5.95 14.79
N LYS A 131 -12.12 5.50 14.27
CA LYS A 131 -12.62 5.90 12.95
C LYS A 131 -13.06 7.36 12.91
N MET A 132 -13.66 7.86 13.99
CA MET A 132 -14.00 9.28 14.10
C MET A 132 -12.75 10.16 14.01
N LEU A 133 -11.69 9.79 14.74
CA LEU A 133 -10.41 10.48 14.72
C LEU A 133 -9.76 10.44 13.32
N GLU A 134 -9.81 9.31 12.64
CA GLU A 134 -9.28 9.15 11.28
C GLU A 134 -10.02 10.03 10.27
N ALA A 135 -11.35 10.06 10.32
CA ALA A 135 -12.16 10.92 9.47
C ALA A 135 -12.00 12.42 9.79
N LEU A 136 -11.85 12.78 11.07
CA LEU A 136 -11.60 14.16 11.50
C LEU A 136 -10.22 14.67 11.07
N ALA A 137 -9.23 13.77 10.98
CA ALA A 137 -7.88 14.05 10.50
C ALA A 137 -7.76 14.07 8.97
N ALA A 138 -8.83 13.76 8.24
CA ALA A 138 -8.81 13.68 6.79
C ALA A 138 -8.52 15.05 6.16
N ALA A 139 -7.79 15.04 5.04
CA ALA A 139 -7.40 16.26 4.31
C ALA A 139 -8.60 17.04 3.73
N SER A 140 -9.78 16.44 3.66
CA SER A 140 -11.02 17.11 3.29
C SER A 140 -12.24 16.36 3.84
N LEU A 141 -13.39 17.04 3.89
CA LEU A 141 -14.66 16.46 4.31
C LEU A 141 -15.05 15.27 3.42
N ALA A 142 -14.83 15.35 2.11
CA ALA A 142 -15.08 14.24 1.18
C ALA A 142 -14.20 13.00 1.45
N VAL A 143 -12.92 13.19 1.81
CA VAL A 143 -12.02 12.07 2.18
C VAL A 143 -12.44 11.44 3.50
N GLY A 144 -12.87 12.25 4.47
CA GLY A 144 -13.43 11.73 5.72
C GLY A 144 -14.72 10.96 5.50
N GLU A 145 -15.62 11.44 4.65
CA GLU A 145 -16.84 10.71 4.27
C GLU A 145 -16.54 9.38 3.57
N GLU A 146 -15.49 9.29 2.76
CA GLU A 146 -15.03 8.05 2.12
C GLU A 146 -14.44 7.04 3.14
N LEU A 147 -13.84 7.52 4.24
CA LEU A 147 -13.38 6.67 5.34
C LEU A 147 -14.55 6.13 6.18
N LEU A 148 -15.60 6.95 6.33
CA LEU A 148 -16.82 6.61 7.09
C LEU A 148 -17.77 5.73 6.28
N ASN A 149 -17.82 5.97 4.97
CA ASN A 149 -18.47 5.15 3.97
C ASN A 149 -17.40 4.54 3.09
N PRO A 150 -16.79 3.40 3.46
CA PRO A 150 -16.05 2.66 2.45
C PRO A 150 -17.06 2.39 1.34
N SER A 151 -16.93 3.12 0.20
CA SER A 151 -17.60 2.82 -1.08
C SER A 151 -17.71 1.32 -1.10
N PRO A 152 -18.92 0.74 -1.16
CA PRO A 152 -19.15 -0.67 -0.86
C PRO A 152 -18.00 -1.37 -1.52
N PHE A 153 -17.08 -1.89 -0.69
CA PHE A 153 -16.09 -2.79 -1.22
C PHE A 153 -16.97 -3.73 -2.01
N GLU A 154 -16.79 -3.77 -3.34
CA GLU A 154 -17.16 -4.97 -4.02
C GLU A 154 -16.38 -6.00 -3.23
N ILE A 155 -17.07 -6.66 -2.30
CA ILE A 155 -16.55 -7.79 -1.57
C ILE A 155 -16.02 -8.61 -2.73
N PRO A 156 -14.70 -8.68 -2.91
CA PRO A 156 -14.17 -9.26 -4.12
C PRO A 156 -14.80 -10.64 -4.15
N ASP A 157 -15.55 -10.89 -5.23
CA ASP A 157 -16.46 -12.03 -5.34
C ASP A 157 -15.80 -13.22 -4.65
N PRO A 158 -16.44 -13.88 -3.65
CA PRO A 158 -15.82 -14.98 -2.93
C PRO A 158 -15.14 -16.00 -3.85
N GLU A 159 -15.69 -16.21 -5.05
CA GLU A 159 -15.10 -17.02 -6.12
C GLU A 159 -13.78 -16.43 -6.65
N HIS A 160 -13.72 -15.11 -6.85
CA HIS A 160 -12.51 -14.37 -7.20
C HIS A 160 -11.42 -14.53 -6.14
N VAL A 161 -11.73 -14.32 -4.86
CA VAL A 161 -10.76 -14.49 -3.75
C VAL A 161 -10.26 -15.92 -3.68
N SER A 162 -11.15 -16.90 -3.87
CA SER A 162 -10.80 -18.32 -3.94
C SER A 162 -9.82 -18.59 -5.10
N ALA A 163 -10.11 -18.07 -6.29
CA ALA A 163 -9.24 -18.22 -7.46
C ALA A 163 -7.85 -17.60 -7.23
N LEU A 164 -7.77 -16.43 -6.57
CA LEU A 164 -6.50 -15.81 -6.20
C LEU A 164 -5.70 -16.69 -5.23
N LYS A 165 -6.35 -17.25 -4.21
CA LYS A 165 -5.71 -18.18 -3.26
C LYS A 165 -5.19 -19.44 -3.95
N GLN A 166 -6.00 -20.04 -4.82
CA GLN A 166 -5.58 -21.20 -5.63
C GLN A 166 -4.40 -20.86 -6.55
N GLY A 167 -4.34 -19.63 -7.06
CA GLY A 167 -3.19 -19.13 -7.84
C GLY A 167 -1.85 -19.23 -7.10
N TYR A 168 -1.83 -19.08 -5.77
CA TYR A 168 -0.64 -19.30 -4.94
C TYR A 168 -0.23 -20.77 -4.83
N ASN A 169 -1.02 -21.73 -5.31
CA ASN A 169 -0.66 -23.15 -5.29
C ASN A 169 -0.19 -23.67 -6.66
N HIS A 170 -0.26 -22.85 -7.71
CA HIS A 170 0.25 -23.22 -9.04
C HIS A 170 1.75 -23.53 -9.02
N LYS A 171 2.19 -24.52 -9.80
CA LYS A 171 3.63 -24.84 -9.94
C LYS A 171 4.47 -23.59 -10.27
N TYR A 172 5.54 -23.38 -9.50
CA TYR A 172 6.54 -22.35 -9.79
C TYR A 172 7.32 -22.76 -11.05
N LEU A 173 7.40 -21.88 -12.04
CA LEU A 173 8.05 -22.15 -13.33
C LEU A 173 9.44 -21.52 -13.37
N ARG A 174 10.35 -22.13 -14.13
CA ARG A 174 11.70 -21.60 -14.41
C ARG A 174 12.54 -21.34 -13.14
N GLU A 175 12.42 -22.24 -12.16
CA GLU A 175 13.12 -22.17 -10.87
C GLU A 175 14.63 -22.02 -11.02
N ASP A 176 15.23 -22.79 -11.91
CA ASP A 176 16.64 -22.77 -12.30
C ASP A 176 17.13 -21.40 -12.83
N THR A 177 16.27 -20.67 -13.55
CA THR A 177 16.66 -19.37 -14.13
C THR A 177 16.26 -18.15 -13.29
N ILE A 178 15.44 -18.34 -12.24
CA ILE A 178 14.93 -17.25 -11.42
C ILE A 178 15.38 -17.39 -9.97
N VAL A 179 15.12 -18.54 -9.34
CA VAL A 179 15.36 -18.76 -7.91
C VAL A 179 16.84 -18.94 -7.66
N GLU A 180 17.52 -19.81 -8.42
CA GLU A 180 18.95 -20.08 -8.21
C GLU A 180 19.84 -18.84 -8.37
N PRO A 181 19.68 -17.99 -9.42
CA PRO A 181 20.49 -16.79 -9.57
C PRO A 181 20.23 -15.75 -8.47
N ILE A 182 18.97 -15.62 -8.02
CA ILE A 182 18.62 -14.71 -6.93
C ILE A 182 19.15 -15.22 -5.60
N LEU A 183 19.04 -16.53 -5.32
CA LEU A 183 19.64 -17.14 -4.14
C LEU A 183 21.15 -16.95 -4.12
N LYS A 184 21.81 -17.16 -5.27
CA LYS A 184 23.26 -16.91 -5.42
C LYS A 184 23.61 -15.45 -5.12
N CYS A 185 22.85 -14.49 -5.67
CA CYS A 185 23.04 -13.07 -5.39
C CYS A 185 22.90 -12.76 -3.88
N LEU A 186 21.89 -13.30 -3.21
CA LEU A 186 21.68 -13.13 -1.77
C LEU A 186 22.79 -13.80 -0.94
N SER A 187 23.26 -14.99 -1.35
CA SER A 187 24.42 -15.65 -0.76
C SER A 187 25.70 -14.83 -0.91
N ASP A 188 25.93 -14.24 -2.08
CA ASP A 188 27.08 -13.35 -2.33
C ASP A 188 27.00 -12.08 -1.48
N TYR A 189 25.80 -11.54 -1.25
CA TYR A 189 25.59 -10.41 -0.33
C TYR A 189 25.84 -10.81 1.12
N SER A 190 25.28 -11.93 1.57
CA SER A 190 25.52 -12.48 2.90
C SER A 190 27.02 -12.70 3.17
N LYS A 191 27.75 -13.24 2.20
CA LYS A 191 29.21 -13.43 2.28
C LYS A 191 30.00 -12.13 2.43
N LYS A 192 29.54 -11.06 1.78
CA LYS A 192 30.18 -9.73 1.80
C LYS A 192 29.83 -8.92 3.05
N TRP A 193 28.92 -9.42 3.90
CA TRP A 193 28.49 -8.71 5.08
C TRP A 193 29.66 -8.38 6.01
N GLY A 194 29.84 -7.10 6.25
CA GLY A 194 30.80 -6.53 7.17
C GLY A 194 30.23 -5.23 7.72
N SER A 195 30.13 -5.12 9.04
CA SER A 195 29.51 -3.97 9.73
C SER A 195 30.26 -2.65 9.55
N THR A 196 31.47 -2.69 9.00
CA THR A 196 32.30 -1.52 8.65
C THR A 196 32.21 -1.15 7.17
N ILE A 197 31.59 -1.98 6.35
CA ILE A 197 31.45 -1.78 4.89
C ILE A 197 30.00 -1.45 4.56
N TYR A 198 29.06 -2.24 5.07
CA TYR A 198 27.63 -2.10 4.80
C TYR A 198 26.87 -1.64 6.02
N LEU A 199 25.75 -0.95 5.80
CA LEU A 199 24.91 -0.40 6.87
C LEU A 199 24.23 -1.48 7.73
N ALA A 200 23.71 -2.52 7.09
CA ALA A 200 23.12 -3.71 7.72
C ALA A 200 23.00 -4.83 6.66
N PRO A 201 22.83 -6.12 7.05
CA PRO A 201 22.75 -7.24 6.12
C PRO A 201 21.35 -7.32 5.50
N TYR A 202 21.00 -6.36 4.64
CA TYR A 202 19.71 -6.37 3.95
C TYR A 202 19.77 -5.82 2.52
N THR A 203 18.80 -6.23 1.71
CA THR A 203 18.51 -5.62 0.40
C THR A 203 17.01 -5.44 0.20
N ALA A 204 16.63 -4.73 -0.85
CA ALA A 204 15.25 -4.58 -1.29
C ALA A 204 14.96 -5.45 -2.52
N LEU A 205 13.82 -6.14 -2.52
CA LEU A 205 13.27 -6.81 -3.71
C LEU A 205 12.17 -5.93 -4.31
N ILE A 206 12.45 -5.36 -5.48
CA ILE A 206 11.61 -4.39 -6.16
C ILE A 206 10.96 -5.04 -7.37
N GLY A 207 9.73 -4.67 -7.63
CA GLY A 207 9.03 -5.07 -8.85
C GLY A 207 7.57 -4.69 -8.76
N SER A 208 6.88 -4.66 -9.90
CA SER A 208 5.47 -4.32 -9.95
C SER A 208 4.61 -5.22 -9.06
N SER A 209 3.38 -4.80 -8.77
CA SER A 209 2.37 -5.72 -8.23
C SER A 209 2.21 -6.92 -9.17
N MET A 210 1.85 -8.08 -8.61
CA MET A 210 1.55 -9.32 -9.33
C MET A 210 2.70 -10.00 -10.09
N ILE A 211 3.93 -9.45 -10.07
CA ILE A 211 5.10 -10.05 -10.74
C ILE A 211 5.62 -11.33 -10.08
N GLY A 212 5.15 -11.66 -8.87
CA GLY A 212 5.50 -12.89 -8.16
C GLY A 212 6.58 -12.75 -7.07
N LYS A 213 6.83 -11.53 -6.55
CA LYS A 213 7.76 -11.29 -5.43
C LYS A 213 7.52 -12.23 -4.24
N THR A 214 6.30 -12.26 -3.71
CA THR A 214 5.93 -13.15 -2.61
C THR A 214 6.12 -14.62 -2.97
N ARG A 215 5.73 -15.04 -4.19
CA ARG A 215 5.91 -16.42 -4.66
C ARG A 215 7.39 -16.81 -4.73
N LEU A 216 8.26 -15.87 -5.11
CA LEU A 216 9.71 -16.07 -5.10
C LEU A 216 10.24 -16.28 -3.68
N LEU A 217 9.82 -15.46 -2.71
CA LEU A 217 10.19 -15.65 -1.30
C LEU A 217 9.74 -17.01 -0.75
N MET A 218 8.51 -17.43 -1.09
CA MET A 218 8.01 -18.76 -0.75
C MET A 218 8.83 -19.86 -1.40
N GLN A 219 9.25 -19.71 -2.66
CA GLN A 219 10.05 -20.73 -3.31
C GLN A 219 11.47 -20.81 -2.72
N LEU A 220 12.08 -19.68 -2.34
CA LEU A 220 13.36 -19.65 -1.62
C LEU A 220 13.30 -20.40 -0.28
N SER A 221 12.14 -20.42 0.38
CA SER A 221 11.95 -21.15 1.64
C SER A 221 12.09 -22.67 1.54
N LYS A 222 12.11 -23.23 0.32
CA LYS A 222 12.40 -24.66 0.07
C LYS A 222 13.90 -24.96 -0.04
N THR A 223 14.75 -23.93 -0.03
CA THR A 223 16.21 -24.03 -0.23
C THR A 223 17.02 -23.46 0.93
N ILE A 224 16.46 -22.51 1.68
CA ILE A 224 17.03 -21.95 2.92
C ILE A 224 15.91 -21.70 3.92
N CYS A 225 16.23 -21.49 5.20
CA CYS A 225 15.21 -21.09 6.17
C CYS A 225 14.77 -19.66 5.88
N VAL A 226 13.47 -19.45 5.65
CA VAL A 226 12.90 -18.11 5.43
C VAL A 226 11.87 -17.83 6.52
N VAL A 227 12.09 -16.78 7.31
CA VAL A 227 11.09 -16.25 8.23
C VAL A 227 10.31 -15.18 7.48
N TYR A 228 9.13 -15.52 6.98
CA TYR A 228 8.29 -14.60 6.22
C TYR A 228 7.30 -13.86 7.14
N VAL A 229 7.22 -12.54 6.98
CA VAL A 229 6.30 -11.65 7.71
C VAL A 229 5.68 -10.64 6.73
N CYS A 230 4.38 -10.75 6.49
CA CYS A 230 3.61 -9.80 5.70
C CYS A 230 3.04 -8.67 6.57
N LEU A 231 3.49 -7.44 6.33
CA LEU A 231 3.24 -6.24 7.13
C LEU A 231 2.06 -5.40 6.62
N ARG A 232 1.27 -5.95 5.69
CA ARG A 232 0.08 -5.37 5.10
C ARG A 232 -0.87 -4.78 6.17
N PRO A 233 -1.56 -3.65 5.92
CA PRO A 233 -2.47 -3.05 6.90
C PRO A 233 -3.57 -4.04 7.38
N PRO A 234 -4.04 -3.94 8.65
CA PRO A 234 -5.06 -4.85 9.20
C PRO A 234 -6.38 -4.87 8.41
N SER A 235 -6.75 -3.75 7.77
CA SER A 235 -7.97 -3.60 6.98
C SER A 235 -7.87 -4.14 5.55
N SER A 236 -6.68 -4.55 5.09
CA SER A 236 -6.47 -4.93 3.69
C SER A 236 -6.86 -6.39 3.42
N SER A 237 -7.73 -6.60 2.43
CA SER A 237 -8.15 -7.91 1.91
C SER A 237 -7.15 -8.56 0.93
N GLY A 238 -6.03 -7.90 0.65
CA GLY A 238 -4.99 -8.39 -0.27
C GLY A 238 -4.33 -9.71 0.16
N LEU A 239 -3.81 -10.44 -0.82
CA LEU A 239 -3.09 -11.70 -0.61
C LEU A 239 -1.58 -11.55 -0.89
N PRO A 240 -0.69 -12.20 -0.10
CA PRO A 240 -1.03 -13.01 1.08
C PRO A 240 -1.55 -12.15 2.24
N PRO A 241 -2.30 -12.75 3.19
CA PRO A 241 -2.84 -12.04 4.33
C PRO A 241 -1.72 -11.48 5.21
N ARG A 242 -2.06 -10.48 6.02
CA ARG A 242 -1.16 -9.95 7.07
C ARG A 242 -0.75 -11.08 8.01
N SER A 243 0.54 -11.16 8.33
CA SER A 243 1.05 -12.12 9.33
C SER A 243 0.66 -11.67 10.74
N VAL A 244 0.30 -12.60 11.62
CA VAL A 244 0.00 -12.29 13.03
C VAL A 244 1.21 -11.65 13.74
N LEU A 245 2.42 -12.04 13.35
CA LEU A 245 3.67 -11.47 13.86
C LEU A 245 3.89 -10.00 13.45
N ALA A 246 3.17 -9.50 12.43
CA ALA A 246 3.26 -8.10 12.01
C ALA A 246 2.82 -7.12 13.11
N ASP A 247 1.98 -7.55 14.05
CA ASP A 247 1.51 -6.72 15.15
C ASP A 247 2.65 -6.39 16.13
N GLU A 248 3.60 -7.31 16.34
CA GLU A 248 4.81 -7.06 17.12
C GLU A 248 5.79 -6.12 16.42
N MET A 249 5.67 -5.98 15.10
CA MET A 249 6.50 -5.09 14.27
C MET A 249 5.91 -3.68 14.13
N GLN A 250 4.66 -3.46 14.54
CA GLN A 250 3.91 -2.21 14.32
C GLN A 250 3.24 -1.73 15.62
N LEU A 251 3.97 -1.78 16.73
CA LEU A 251 3.48 -1.30 18.02
C LEU A 251 3.14 0.18 17.97
N ALA A 252 2.02 0.60 18.55
CA ALA A 252 1.69 2.02 18.66
C ALA A 252 2.48 2.70 19.78
N ASN A 253 2.80 3.97 19.57
CA ASN A 253 3.24 4.91 20.61
C ASN A 253 4.53 4.57 21.36
N LYS A 254 5.52 3.94 20.71
CA LYS A 254 6.82 3.66 21.33
C LYS A 254 7.81 4.81 21.16
N LYS A 255 8.57 5.08 22.22
CA LYS A 255 9.81 5.89 22.16
C LYS A 255 10.94 5.06 21.57
N VAL A 256 11.97 5.70 21.01
CA VAL A 256 13.10 5.01 20.36
C VAL A 256 13.76 3.96 21.27
N PRO A 257 14.12 4.24 22.54
CA PRO A 257 14.78 3.23 23.38
C PRO A 257 13.90 1.99 23.60
N GLU A 258 12.60 2.19 23.86
CA GLU A 258 11.65 1.09 24.04
C GLU A 258 11.50 0.25 22.77
N LEU A 259 11.48 0.91 21.61
CA LEU A 259 11.36 0.25 20.32
C LEU A 259 12.61 -0.61 20.00
N LEU A 260 13.81 -0.10 20.30
CA LEU A 260 15.06 -0.83 20.12
C LEU A 260 15.13 -2.08 21.01
N VAL A 261 14.81 -1.93 22.30
CA VAL A 261 14.71 -3.06 23.24
C VAL A 261 13.71 -4.10 22.75
N HIS A 262 12.53 -3.64 22.32
CA HIS A 262 11.49 -4.53 21.80
C HIS A 262 11.97 -5.32 20.58
N TYR A 263 12.64 -4.68 19.62
CA TYR A 263 13.17 -5.37 18.45
C TYR A 263 14.34 -6.32 18.73
N TYR A 264 15.20 -6.02 19.70
CA TYR A 264 16.17 -7.00 20.18
C TYR A 264 15.46 -8.26 20.70
N ARG A 265 14.46 -8.08 21.57
CA ARG A 265 13.70 -9.19 22.15
C ARG A 265 12.92 -9.97 21.10
N LEU A 266 12.31 -9.27 20.15
CA LEU A 266 11.53 -9.85 19.07
C LEU A 266 12.40 -10.72 18.16
N LEU A 267 13.51 -10.19 17.66
CA LEU A 267 14.42 -10.97 16.81
C LEU A 267 15.05 -12.13 17.58
N ALA A 268 15.45 -11.92 18.84
CA ALA A 268 15.94 -13.00 19.71
C ALA A 268 14.92 -14.15 19.83
N ALA A 269 13.65 -13.82 20.03
CA ALA A 269 12.59 -14.81 20.18
C ALA A 269 12.28 -15.54 18.87
N ILE A 270 12.26 -14.81 17.74
CA ILE A 270 12.14 -15.42 16.41
C ILE A 270 13.27 -16.42 16.19
N PHE A 271 14.51 -16.04 16.46
CA PHE A 271 15.68 -16.92 16.30
C PHE A 271 15.61 -18.14 17.21
N ASP A 272 15.16 -17.97 18.46
CA ASP A 272 15.02 -19.08 19.40
C ASP A 272 13.94 -20.08 18.96
N VAL A 273 12.77 -19.58 18.52
CA VAL A 273 11.67 -20.43 18.04
C VAL A 273 12.07 -21.18 16.77
N VAL A 274 12.76 -20.52 15.83
CA VAL A 274 13.31 -21.18 14.64
C VAL A 274 14.32 -22.26 15.04
N ALA A 275 15.22 -21.95 15.97
CA ALA A 275 16.24 -22.88 16.41
C ALA A 275 15.64 -24.11 17.13
N GLU A 276 14.63 -23.90 17.97
CA GLU A 276 13.88 -24.97 18.62
C GLU A 276 13.13 -25.84 17.62
N PHE A 277 12.49 -25.23 16.62
CA PHE A 277 11.79 -25.95 15.56
C PHE A 277 12.73 -26.93 14.86
N PHE A 278 13.89 -26.46 14.39
CA PHE A 278 14.83 -27.33 13.68
C PHE A 278 15.55 -28.31 14.60
N SER A 279 15.81 -27.96 15.86
CA SER A 279 16.43 -28.88 16.83
C SER A 279 15.49 -30.00 17.27
N GLY A 280 14.17 -29.78 17.20
CA GLY A 280 13.14 -30.76 17.54
C GLY A 280 12.78 -31.73 16.41
N GLN A 281 13.22 -31.47 15.17
CA GLN A 281 13.01 -32.38 14.05
C GLN A 281 13.87 -33.65 14.19
N THR A 282 13.30 -34.80 13.82
CA THR A 282 13.98 -36.10 13.87
C THR A 282 15.04 -36.21 12.77
N GLY A 283 16.07 -37.03 13.00
CA GLY A 283 17.20 -37.20 12.07
C GLY A 283 16.88 -37.87 10.74
N ASP A 284 15.65 -38.32 10.52
CA ASP A 284 15.24 -39.06 9.32
C ASP A 284 14.79 -38.15 8.16
N HIS A 285 14.54 -36.86 8.41
CA HIS A 285 14.05 -35.92 7.40
C HIS A 285 15.23 -35.30 6.64
N ASP A 286 15.16 -35.33 5.30
CA ASP A 286 16.16 -34.65 4.47
C ASP A 286 16.03 -33.11 4.57
N GLU A 287 17.06 -32.38 4.09
CA GLU A 287 17.09 -30.91 4.14
C GLU A 287 15.84 -30.26 3.54
N LYS A 288 15.37 -30.77 2.39
CA LYS A 288 14.25 -30.20 1.65
C LYS A 288 12.93 -30.42 2.40
N GLN A 289 12.76 -31.58 3.01
CA GLN A 289 11.60 -31.90 3.83
C GLN A 289 11.55 -30.99 5.07
N ARG A 290 12.68 -30.84 5.77
CA ARG A 290 12.78 -29.97 6.96
C ARG A 290 12.44 -28.52 6.65
N LEU A 291 12.93 -28.00 5.53
CA LEU A 291 12.66 -26.64 5.07
C LEU A 291 11.20 -26.46 4.60
N SER A 292 10.63 -27.47 3.94
CA SER A 292 9.21 -27.45 3.56
C SER A 292 8.28 -27.44 4.78
N GLU A 293 8.60 -28.20 5.82
CA GLU A 293 7.85 -28.19 7.08
C GLU A 293 7.94 -26.83 7.78
N TRP A 294 9.11 -26.21 7.79
CA TRP A 294 9.26 -24.84 8.29
C TRP A 294 8.44 -23.85 7.48
N HIS A 295 8.46 -23.95 6.14
CA HIS A 295 7.66 -23.10 5.27
C HIS A 295 6.16 -23.22 5.59
N ASP A 296 5.66 -24.45 5.71
CA ASP A 296 4.26 -24.70 6.05
C ASP A 296 3.93 -24.19 7.45
N TYR A 297 4.82 -24.38 8.43
CA TYR A 297 4.64 -23.84 9.78
C TYR A 297 4.57 -22.31 9.81
N ASN A 298 5.50 -21.62 9.14
CA ASN A 298 5.54 -20.16 9.09
C ASN A 298 4.35 -19.56 8.32
N PHE A 299 3.89 -20.22 7.25
CA PHE A 299 2.84 -19.69 6.38
C PHE A 299 1.42 -20.11 6.78
N GLN A 300 1.21 -21.38 7.15
CA GLN A 300 -0.10 -21.94 7.47
C GLN A 300 -0.42 -21.86 8.97
N SER A 301 0.59 -21.91 9.83
CA SER A 301 0.46 -21.87 11.30
C SER A 301 1.01 -20.59 11.92
N GLY A 302 0.97 -19.46 11.17
CA GLY A 302 1.54 -18.19 11.61
C GLY A 302 1.00 -17.65 12.95
N GLY A 303 -0.22 -18.04 13.36
CA GLY A 303 -0.78 -17.70 14.67
C GLY A 303 -0.10 -18.44 15.84
N ASP A 304 0.25 -19.72 15.65
CA ASP A 304 1.00 -20.49 16.64
C ASP A 304 2.44 -19.97 16.74
N LEU A 305 3.10 -19.74 15.59
CA LEU A 305 4.42 -19.11 15.54
C LEU A 305 4.43 -17.78 16.31
N ALA A 306 3.48 -16.89 16.06
CA ALA A 306 3.40 -15.60 16.76
C ALA A 306 3.17 -15.77 18.27
N THR A 307 2.35 -16.73 18.68
CA THR A 307 2.10 -17.02 20.09
C THR A 307 3.37 -17.51 20.78
N ARG A 308 4.08 -18.48 20.20
CA ARG A 308 5.37 -18.95 20.72
C ARG A 308 6.41 -17.84 20.78
N VAL A 309 6.51 -17.01 19.74
CA VAL A 309 7.43 -15.86 19.76
C VAL A 309 7.10 -14.91 20.91
N ARG A 310 5.82 -14.55 21.13
CA ARG A 310 5.43 -13.70 22.27
C ARG A 310 5.76 -14.34 23.61
N ASP A 311 5.53 -15.63 23.76
CA ASP A 311 5.81 -16.35 25.01
C ASP A 311 7.32 -16.44 25.28
N THR A 312 8.13 -16.68 24.25
CA THR A 312 9.59 -16.62 24.35
C THR A 312 10.08 -15.20 24.67
N MET A 313 9.50 -14.15 24.07
CA MET A 313 9.86 -12.76 24.37
C MET A 313 9.66 -12.38 25.84
N LYS A 314 8.66 -12.96 26.52
CA LYS A 314 8.42 -12.71 27.96
C LYS A 314 9.56 -13.20 28.85
N GLN A 315 10.38 -14.13 28.37
CA GLN A 315 11.51 -14.69 29.11
C GLN A 315 12.75 -13.79 29.08
N PHE A 316 12.78 -12.80 28.18
CA PHE A 316 13.90 -11.88 28.04
C PHE A 316 13.71 -10.60 28.85
N GLY A 317 14.82 -10.11 29.39
CA GLY A 317 14.92 -8.86 30.12
C GLY A 317 14.38 -7.66 29.36
N GLN A 318 13.94 -6.64 30.10
CA GLN A 318 13.44 -5.38 29.53
C GLN A 318 14.52 -4.30 29.42
N GLU A 319 15.71 -4.56 29.94
CA GLU A 319 16.87 -3.69 29.77
C GLU A 319 17.57 -3.96 28.43
N GLU A 320 18.12 -2.93 27.79
CA GLU A 320 18.79 -3.07 26.48
C GLU A 320 19.97 -4.03 26.53
N SER A 321 20.75 -4.02 27.60
CA SER A 321 21.90 -4.92 27.78
C SER A 321 21.47 -6.39 27.84
N GLU A 322 20.39 -6.69 28.57
CA GLU A 322 19.83 -8.03 28.69
C GLU A 322 19.20 -8.50 27.38
N ALA A 323 18.44 -7.64 26.71
CA ALA A 323 17.83 -7.92 25.41
C ALA A 323 18.88 -8.15 24.31
N SER A 324 19.93 -7.34 24.28
CA SER A 324 21.05 -7.48 23.34
C SER A 324 21.86 -8.75 23.60
N LYS A 325 22.08 -9.13 24.88
CA LYS A 325 22.71 -10.40 25.25
C LYS A 325 21.88 -11.58 24.77
N ALA A 326 20.57 -11.58 25.04
CA ALA A 326 19.66 -12.61 24.56
C ALA A 326 19.69 -12.71 23.02
N PHE A 327 19.68 -11.57 22.32
CA PHE A 327 19.80 -11.54 20.87
C PHE A 327 21.05 -12.26 20.35
N GLN A 328 22.23 -12.02 20.93
CA GLN A 328 23.46 -12.69 20.52
C GLN A 328 23.43 -14.20 20.84
N GLU A 329 23.01 -14.58 22.06
CA GLU A 329 22.91 -15.99 22.47
C GLU A 329 21.96 -16.79 21.56
N LYS A 330 20.81 -16.22 21.20
CA LYS A 330 19.83 -16.90 20.33
C LYS A 330 20.28 -16.95 18.88
N LEU A 331 21.08 -15.99 18.44
CA LEU A 331 21.71 -16.02 17.13
C LEU A 331 22.77 -17.13 17.01
N GLU A 332 23.56 -17.38 18.06
CA GLU A 332 24.48 -18.52 18.12
C GLU A 332 23.74 -19.86 18.11
N LYS A 333 22.64 -19.96 18.87
CA LYS A 333 21.75 -21.15 18.85
C LYS A 333 21.15 -21.37 17.45
N LEU A 334 20.77 -20.29 16.76
CA LEU A 334 20.26 -20.34 15.40
C LEU A 334 21.31 -20.83 14.40
N GLU A 335 22.56 -20.35 14.50
CA GLU A 335 23.67 -20.81 13.66
C GLU A 335 23.84 -22.32 13.78
N PHE A 336 23.88 -22.85 15.00
CA PHE A 336 24.05 -24.29 15.24
C PHE A 336 22.90 -25.12 14.68
N SER A 337 21.66 -24.72 14.96
CA SER A 337 20.45 -25.46 14.55
C SER A 337 20.21 -25.46 13.04
N THR A 338 20.81 -24.54 12.29
CA THR A 338 20.64 -24.39 10.83
C THR A 338 21.84 -24.90 10.01
N ARG A 339 22.84 -25.53 10.65
CA ARG A 339 24.04 -26.08 9.97
C ARG A 339 23.73 -27.14 8.91
N PHE A 340 22.59 -27.82 9.03
CA PHE A 340 22.16 -28.86 8.09
C PHE A 340 21.81 -28.30 6.70
N ILE A 341 21.51 -27.01 6.58
CA ILE A 341 21.19 -26.37 5.30
C ILE A 341 22.47 -26.37 4.45
N SER A 342 22.44 -26.80 3.20
CA SER A 342 23.64 -26.99 2.38
C SER A 342 24.26 -25.67 1.91
N ASN A 343 23.47 -24.60 1.76
CA ASN A 343 23.97 -23.30 1.29
C ASN A 343 25.06 -22.76 2.22
N PRO A 344 26.31 -22.56 1.76
CA PRO A 344 27.42 -22.27 2.65
C PRO A 344 27.40 -20.84 3.23
N GLU A 345 26.80 -19.88 2.52
CA GLU A 345 26.92 -18.44 2.83
C GLU A 345 25.63 -17.83 3.39
N LEU A 346 24.47 -18.45 3.16
CA LEU A 346 23.17 -17.96 3.63
C LEU A 346 22.34 -19.12 4.17
N LYS A 347 21.99 -19.08 5.46
CA LYS A 347 21.22 -20.13 6.15
C LYS A 347 19.81 -19.66 6.47
N VAL A 348 19.69 -18.43 6.96
CA VAL A 348 18.42 -17.85 7.40
C VAL A 348 18.19 -16.52 6.69
N MET A 349 16.99 -16.36 6.13
CA MET A 349 16.54 -15.11 5.54
C MET A 349 15.33 -14.56 6.27
N LEU A 350 15.39 -13.31 6.70
CA LEU A 350 14.22 -12.58 7.18
C LEU A 350 13.55 -11.89 5.99
N ALA A 351 12.30 -12.24 5.69
CA ALA A 351 11.57 -11.70 4.55
C ALA A 351 10.39 -10.85 5.03
N PHE A 352 10.54 -9.52 4.97
CA PHE A 352 9.49 -8.57 5.34
C PHE A 352 8.76 -8.11 4.08
N ASP A 353 7.53 -8.60 3.89
CA ASP A 353 6.67 -8.24 2.77
C ASP A 353 5.71 -7.11 3.12
N GLU A 354 5.32 -6.31 2.13
CA GLU A 354 4.60 -5.05 2.31
C GLU A 354 5.29 -4.13 3.34
N ALA A 355 6.62 -4.07 3.28
CA ALA A 355 7.46 -3.42 4.30
C ALA A 355 7.20 -1.92 4.47
N ARG A 356 6.51 -1.27 3.50
CA ARG A 356 6.12 0.16 3.55
C ARG A 356 5.51 0.57 4.88
N ALA A 357 4.82 -0.35 5.53
CA ALA A 357 4.14 -0.07 6.79
C ALA A 357 5.11 0.23 7.95
N LEU A 358 6.39 -0.19 7.86
CA LEU A 358 7.43 0.17 8.83
C LEU A 358 8.03 1.56 8.60
N ILE A 359 7.89 2.10 7.38
CA ILE A 359 8.34 3.46 7.08
C ILE A 359 7.27 4.47 7.50
N ALA A 360 6.00 4.13 7.31
CA ALA A 360 4.87 4.99 7.65
C ALA A 360 4.69 5.23 9.17
N LEU A 361 5.40 4.48 10.00
CA LEU A 361 5.37 4.59 11.46
C LEU A 361 6.65 5.22 11.98
N GLU A 362 6.48 6.21 12.87
CA GLU A 362 7.57 6.93 13.55
C GLU A 362 7.41 6.82 15.07
N SER A 363 8.54 6.95 15.78
CA SER A 363 8.56 6.99 17.24
C SER A 363 7.90 8.26 17.78
N ASN A 364 7.36 8.16 19.01
CA ASN A 364 6.69 9.28 19.70
C ASN A 364 7.67 10.18 20.48
N ASP A 365 8.84 10.49 19.92
CA ASP A 365 9.85 11.35 20.55
C ASP A 365 10.38 12.45 19.62
N ASP A 366 11.05 13.45 20.19
CA ASP A 366 11.56 14.63 19.47
C ASP A 366 12.60 14.28 18.39
N GLN A 367 13.16 13.07 18.41
CA GLN A 367 14.15 12.58 17.44
C GLN A 367 13.50 11.89 16.22
N THR A 368 12.21 11.53 16.28
CA THR A 368 11.41 10.89 15.22
C THR A 368 12.19 9.88 14.37
N LEU A 369 12.31 8.63 14.85
CA LEU A 369 12.92 7.52 14.11
C LEU A 369 11.83 6.62 13.51
N SER A 370 11.95 6.29 12.23
CA SER A 370 11.06 5.33 11.61
C SER A 370 11.25 3.92 12.18
N TYR A 371 10.19 3.12 12.19
CA TYR A 371 10.24 1.74 12.69
C TYR A 371 11.19 0.89 11.84
N PHE A 372 11.27 1.16 10.55
CA PHE A 372 12.30 0.60 9.68
C PHE A 372 13.72 0.99 10.15
N GLY A 373 13.96 2.26 10.47
CA GLY A 373 15.25 2.74 10.97
C GLY A 373 15.68 2.05 12.27
N ALA A 374 14.74 1.84 13.20
CA ALA A 374 14.99 1.08 14.43
C ALA A 374 15.34 -0.38 14.13
N LEU A 375 14.56 -1.06 13.28
CA LEU A 375 14.83 -2.45 12.88
C LEU A 375 16.21 -2.59 12.21
N ARG A 376 16.54 -1.66 11.31
CA ARG A 376 17.84 -1.60 10.62
C ARG A 376 19.01 -1.51 11.60
N ARG A 377 18.87 -0.71 12.67
CA ARG A 377 19.89 -0.61 13.74
C ARG A 377 20.10 -1.92 14.47
N ILE A 378 19.06 -2.73 14.66
CA ILE A 378 19.20 -4.05 15.27
C ILE A 378 19.81 -5.05 14.29
N LEU A 379 19.38 -5.04 13.02
CA LEU A 379 19.96 -5.88 11.96
C LEU A 379 21.45 -5.61 11.77
N SER A 380 21.91 -4.36 11.94
CA SER A 380 23.35 -4.03 11.85
C SER A 380 24.19 -4.65 12.97
N LYS A 381 23.57 -5.22 14.01
CA LYS A 381 24.25 -5.93 15.13
C LYS A 381 24.42 -7.42 14.88
N ILE A 382 23.94 -7.94 13.76
CA ILE A 382 24.18 -9.34 13.35
C ILE A 382 25.66 -9.48 12.98
N PRO A 383 26.43 -10.38 13.63
CA PRO A 383 27.81 -10.64 13.26
C PRO A 383 27.97 -11.22 11.84
N PRO A 384 29.05 -10.86 11.10
CA PRO A 384 29.33 -11.34 9.74
C PRO A 384 29.23 -12.86 9.52
N ASN A 385 29.63 -13.65 10.50
CA ASN A 385 29.72 -15.11 10.41
C ASN A 385 28.38 -15.84 10.62
N MET A 386 27.29 -15.13 10.92
CA MET A 386 26.01 -15.75 11.27
C MET A 386 25.15 -16.17 10.07
N LYS A 387 25.52 -15.79 8.85
CA LYS A 387 24.85 -16.22 7.60
C LYS A 387 23.33 -15.93 7.60
N VAL A 388 22.96 -14.80 8.22
CA VAL A 388 21.60 -14.26 8.27
C VAL A 388 21.54 -13.03 7.38
N PHE A 389 20.54 -12.96 6.51
CA PHE A 389 20.34 -11.81 5.62
C PHE A 389 18.86 -11.42 5.53
N THR A 390 18.57 -10.15 5.32
CA THR A 390 17.19 -9.63 5.32
C THR A 390 16.79 -9.14 3.93
N VAL A 391 15.56 -9.44 3.52
CA VAL A 391 14.96 -8.92 2.30
C VAL A 391 13.70 -8.16 2.65
N PHE A 392 13.65 -6.88 2.27
CA PHE A 392 12.44 -6.08 2.34
C PHE A 392 11.78 -6.07 0.96
N THR A 393 10.52 -6.45 0.89
CA THR A 393 9.76 -6.41 -0.36
C THR A 393 8.74 -5.29 -0.28
N ASP A 394 8.77 -4.43 -1.30
CA ASP A 394 7.79 -3.37 -1.44
C ASP A 394 7.53 -3.07 -2.91
N THR A 395 6.30 -2.67 -3.16
CA THR A 395 5.81 -2.04 -4.39
C THR A 395 5.73 -0.52 -4.18
N THR A 396 6.57 0.15 -3.41
CA THR A 396 6.55 1.62 -3.32
C THR A 396 7.84 2.33 -3.66
N SER A 397 7.70 3.52 -4.25
CA SER A 397 8.68 4.40 -4.89
C SER A 397 9.76 4.94 -3.95
N HIS A 398 9.85 4.38 -2.75
CA HIS A 398 10.73 4.77 -1.67
C HIS A 398 11.86 3.77 -1.51
N VAL A 399 12.45 3.36 -2.64
CA VAL A 399 13.78 2.71 -2.65
C VAL A 399 14.76 3.59 -1.89
N SER A 400 14.60 4.92 -1.94
CA SER A 400 15.33 5.89 -1.12
C SER A 400 15.03 5.84 0.39
N ASN A 401 14.04 5.09 0.88
CA ASN A 401 13.74 5.05 2.32
C ASN A 401 14.23 3.73 2.92
N PHE A 402 14.14 2.63 2.17
CA PHE A 402 14.81 1.39 2.54
C PHE A 402 16.31 1.44 2.21
N CYS A 403 16.69 2.13 1.15
CA CYS A 403 18.06 2.33 0.67
C CYS A 403 18.31 3.80 0.27
N PRO A 404 18.28 4.76 1.23
CA PRO A 404 18.53 6.18 0.96
C PRO A 404 19.86 6.43 0.26
N THR A 405 19.88 7.45 -0.61
CA THR A 405 21.12 8.15 -0.92
C THR A 405 21.73 8.64 0.39
N LEU A 406 23.05 8.53 0.53
CA LEU A 406 23.78 8.90 1.75
C LEU A 406 23.44 10.31 2.27
N CYS A 407 23.05 11.23 1.38
CA CYS A 407 22.64 12.59 1.73
C CYS A 407 21.20 12.72 2.28
N ASN A 408 20.32 11.74 2.06
CA ASN A 408 18.90 11.78 2.42
C ASN A 408 18.53 10.85 3.60
N ASP A 409 19.50 10.15 4.19
CA ASP A 409 19.27 9.37 5.42
C ASP A 409 19.17 10.32 6.61
N SER A 410 17.96 10.48 7.17
CA SER A 410 17.71 11.35 8.33
C SER A 410 18.41 10.88 9.60
N SER A 411 18.92 9.65 9.64
CA SER A 411 19.43 9.04 10.88
C SER A 411 20.89 9.35 11.24
N ALA A 412 21.65 10.03 10.37
CA ALA A 412 22.90 10.73 10.70
C ALA A 412 23.42 11.48 9.45
N ARG A 413 23.88 12.74 9.61
CA ARG A 413 24.72 13.40 8.59
C ARG A 413 25.88 12.46 8.24
N PRO A 414 26.15 12.13 6.96
CA PRO A 414 27.18 11.16 6.64
C PRO A 414 28.57 11.74 7.00
N PRO A 415 29.36 11.08 7.87
CA PRO A 415 30.79 11.32 7.95
C PRO A 415 31.48 10.88 6.64
N PRO A 416 32.71 11.34 6.37
CA PRO A 416 33.47 11.03 5.15
C PRO A 416 33.70 9.53 4.86
N ASP A 417 33.43 8.64 5.83
CA ASP A 417 33.47 7.16 5.70
C ASP A 417 32.04 6.58 5.69
N SER A 418 31.27 6.85 4.65
CA SER A 418 29.86 6.43 4.56
C SER A 418 29.71 4.93 4.27
N LEU A 419 28.99 4.20 5.12
CA LEU A 419 28.64 2.78 4.91
C LEU A 419 27.79 2.58 3.64
N GLU A 420 28.06 1.51 2.90
CA GLU A 420 27.35 1.15 1.67
C GLU A 420 26.02 0.43 1.93
N LEU A 421 25.17 0.41 0.90
CA LEU A 421 23.93 -0.36 0.85
C LEU A 421 24.02 -1.40 -0.26
N TYR A 422 23.49 -2.60 -0.01
CA TYR A 422 23.44 -3.64 -1.03
C TYR A 422 22.58 -3.20 -2.23
N PRO A 423 22.95 -3.57 -3.46
CA PRO A 423 22.12 -3.28 -4.61
C PRO A 423 20.76 -3.99 -4.53
N PRO A 424 19.67 -3.27 -4.85
CA PRO A 424 18.35 -3.87 -4.85
C PRO A 424 18.21 -4.90 -5.97
N ILE A 425 17.37 -5.89 -5.75
CA ILE A 425 17.04 -6.93 -6.72
C ILE A 425 15.74 -6.54 -7.40
N TYR A 426 15.78 -6.27 -8.70
CA TYR A 426 14.58 -5.90 -9.49
C TYR A 426 14.41 -6.73 -10.77
N ALA A 427 15.45 -7.48 -11.17
CA ALA A 427 15.40 -8.40 -12.31
C ALA A 427 14.71 -9.73 -11.93
N ILE A 428 13.39 -9.66 -11.70
CA ILE A 428 12.57 -10.85 -11.44
C ILE A 428 12.13 -11.41 -12.81
N GLY A 429 12.81 -12.44 -13.30
CA GLY A 429 12.63 -13.04 -14.64
C GLY A 429 11.31 -13.78 -14.89
N THR A 430 10.20 -13.32 -14.32
CA THR A 430 8.87 -13.96 -14.40
C THR A 430 7.99 -13.43 -15.53
N PHE A 431 8.34 -12.30 -16.15
CA PHE A 431 7.62 -11.75 -17.30
C PHE A 431 7.64 -12.77 -18.45
N ASP A 432 6.48 -12.98 -19.10
CA ASP A 432 6.27 -14.01 -20.12
C ASP A 432 6.57 -15.46 -19.67
N SER A 433 6.67 -15.73 -18.37
CA SER A 433 6.95 -17.10 -17.86
C SER A 433 5.85 -18.10 -18.21
N LYS A 434 4.65 -17.62 -18.47
CA LYS A 434 3.46 -18.41 -18.81
C LYS A 434 3.19 -18.49 -20.32
N VAL A 435 3.99 -17.83 -21.16
CA VAL A 435 3.85 -17.92 -22.62
C VAL A 435 4.26 -19.31 -23.10
N PRO A 436 3.38 -20.04 -23.83
CA PRO A 436 3.75 -21.33 -24.39
C PRO A 436 4.90 -21.18 -25.41
N PRO A 437 5.91 -22.07 -25.37
CA PRO A 437 7.09 -21.98 -26.24
C PRO A 437 6.75 -22.21 -27.71
N SER A 438 5.68 -22.97 -27.99
CA SER A 438 5.18 -23.15 -29.34
C SER A 438 4.54 -21.87 -29.87
N ARG A 439 4.89 -21.51 -31.11
CA ARG A 439 4.22 -20.42 -31.84
C ARG A 439 2.76 -20.80 -32.13
N PRO A 440 1.83 -19.82 -32.15
CA PRO A 440 0.45 -20.09 -32.53
C PRO A 440 0.36 -20.68 -33.94
N LYS A 441 -0.45 -21.73 -34.09
CA LYS A 441 -0.60 -22.43 -35.38
C LYS A 441 -1.71 -21.84 -36.26
N THR A 442 -2.65 -21.11 -35.65
CA THR A 442 -3.81 -20.53 -36.34
C THR A 442 -4.10 -19.12 -35.81
N TRP A 443 -4.86 -18.33 -36.57
CA TRP A 443 -5.38 -17.04 -36.10
C TRP A 443 -6.24 -17.16 -34.84
N ASN A 444 -7.05 -18.22 -34.74
CA ASN A 444 -7.89 -18.46 -33.56
C ASN A 444 -7.04 -18.71 -32.30
N ASP A 445 -5.94 -19.45 -32.44
CA ASP A 445 -5.00 -19.70 -31.34
C ASP A 445 -4.28 -18.41 -30.92
N LEU A 446 -3.80 -17.63 -31.91
CA LEU A 446 -3.14 -16.34 -31.68
C LEU A 446 -4.05 -15.34 -30.95
N LEU A 447 -5.34 -15.28 -31.31
CA LEU A 447 -6.33 -14.36 -30.78
C LEU A 447 -7.09 -14.92 -29.56
N SER A 448 -6.76 -16.13 -29.11
CA SER A 448 -7.48 -16.74 -27.99
C SER A 448 -7.17 -15.99 -26.68
N PRO A 449 -8.18 -15.68 -25.84
CA PRO A 449 -7.94 -15.02 -24.55
C PRO A 449 -6.90 -15.73 -23.66
N PRO A 450 -6.87 -17.07 -23.54
CA PRO A 450 -5.83 -17.76 -22.79
C PRO A 450 -4.42 -17.46 -23.32
N ARG A 451 -4.23 -17.40 -24.65
CA ARG A 451 -2.93 -17.08 -25.24
C ARG A 451 -2.58 -15.62 -24.99
N LEU A 452 -3.49 -14.70 -25.21
CA LEU A 452 -3.24 -13.26 -25.04
C LEU A 452 -2.89 -12.90 -23.59
N PHE A 453 -3.59 -13.48 -22.61
CA PHE A 453 -3.30 -13.28 -21.19
C PHE A 453 -2.07 -14.04 -20.66
N SER A 454 -1.42 -14.86 -21.51
CA SER A 454 -0.14 -15.50 -21.18
C SER A 454 1.06 -14.57 -21.31
N TYR A 455 0.93 -13.50 -22.10
CA TYR A 455 1.97 -12.49 -22.27
C TYR A 455 1.96 -11.49 -21.12
N GLY A 456 3.14 -11.15 -20.63
CA GLY A 456 3.40 -10.20 -19.56
C GLY A 456 3.42 -10.83 -18.18
N ILE A 457 2.75 -10.17 -17.24
CA ILE A 457 2.74 -10.57 -15.83
C ILE A 457 2.01 -11.93 -15.70
N PRO A 458 2.65 -12.96 -15.09
CA PRO A 458 2.14 -14.33 -15.10
C PRO A 458 0.83 -14.51 -14.36
N PHE A 459 0.52 -13.60 -13.44
CA PHE A 459 -0.71 -13.61 -12.65
C PHE A 459 -1.98 -13.72 -13.51
N PHE A 460 -2.08 -12.96 -14.60
CA PHE A 460 -3.29 -12.93 -15.41
C PHE A 460 -3.58 -14.29 -16.05
N ARG A 461 -2.55 -14.99 -16.53
CA ARG A 461 -2.71 -16.36 -17.04
C ARG A 461 -3.11 -17.33 -15.95
N ILE A 462 -2.49 -17.24 -14.77
CA ILE A 462 -2.83 -18.09 -13.62
C ILE A 462 -4.30 -17.91 -13.25
N TYR A 463 -4.77 -16.66 -13.19
CA TYR A 463 -6.18 -16.38 -12.95
C TYR A 463 -7.08 -17.04 -14.00
N VAL A 464 -6.77 -16.87 -15.29
CA VAL A 464 -7.53 -17.44 -16.40
C VAL A 464 -7.59 -18.97 -16.34
N ASP A 465 -6.48 -19.64 -16.03
CA ASP A 465 -6.43 -21.09 -15.90
C ASP A 465 -7.32 -21.56 -14.73
N THR A 466 -7.19 -20.91 -13.56
CA THR A 466 -7.94 -21.28 -12.35
C THR A 466 -9.45 -21.11 -12.52
N VAL A 467 -9.92 -20.05 -13.18
CA VAL A 467 -11.37 -19.80 -13.31
C VAL A 467 -12.02 -20.56 -14.47
N LYS A 468 -11.22 -21.11 -15.40
CA LYS A 468 -11.72 -21.98 -16.47
C LYS A 468 -11.97 -23.40 -16.01
N GLU A 469 -11.24 -23.85 -14.99
CA GLU A 469 -11.39 -25.19 -14.44
C GLU A 469 -12.58 -25.26 -13.46
N PRO A 470 -13.17 -26.47 -13.26
CA PRO A 470 -14.16 -26.68 -12.22
C PRO A 470 -13.61 -26.31 -10.83
N PRO A 471 -14.42 -25.73 -9.92
CA PRO A 471 -15.88 -25.56 -10.01
C PRO A 471 -16.34 -24.30 -10.76
N ASN A 472 -15.47 -23.32 -11.01
CA ASN A 472 -15.86 -22.00 -11.50
C ASN A 472 -16.39 -22.04 -12.95
N SER A 473 -15.67 -22.72 -13.85
CA SER A 473 -16.04 -22.90 -15.27
C SER A 473 -16.50 -21.62 -15.99
N LEU A 474 -15.89 -20.46 -15.70
CA LEU A 474 -16.31 -19.17 -16.21
C LEU A 474 -16.17 -19.10 -17.75
N THR A 475 -17.11 -18.41 -18.40
CA THR A 475 -17.05 -18.17 -19.84
C THR A 475 -15.94 -17.18 -20.19
N SER A 476 -15.49 -17.18 -21.45
CA SER A 476 -14.39 -16.30 -21.86
C SER A 476 -14.76 -14.82 -21.74
N GLU A 477 -16.03 -14.47 -21.93
CA GLU A 477 -16.54 -13.10 -21.81
C GLU A 477 -16.41 -12.59 -20.37
N VAL A 478 -16.83 -13.38 -19.39
CA VAL A 478 -16.74 -13.05 -17.96
C VAL A 478 -15.27 -12.92 -17.54
N ILE A 479 -14.41 -13.81 -18.04
CA ILE A 479 -12.97 -13.78 -17.76
C ILE A 479 -12.35 -12.48 -18.29
N VAL A 480 -12.64 -12.11 -19.54
CA VAL A 480 -12.11 -10.88 -20.15
C VAL A 480 -12.58 -9.66 -19.35
N ALA A 481 -13.85 -9.59 -18.95
CA ALA A 481 -14.37 -8.51 -18.12
C ALA A 481 -13.66 -8.41 -16.77
N ASN A 482 -13.51 -9.55 -16.06
CA ASN A 482 -12.85 -9.61 -14.77
C ASN A 482 -11.37 -9.23 -14.86
N VAL A 483 -10.66 -9.75 -15.86
CA VAL A 483 -9.24 -9.41 -16.11
C VAL A 483 -9.09 -7.93 -16.45
N SER A 484 -9.96 -7.39 -17.31
CA SER A 484 -9.94 -5.96 -17.65
C SER A 484 -10.16 -5.09 -16.42
N LYS A 485 -11.11 -5.44 -15.55
CA LYS A 485 -11.42 -4.73 -14.30
C LYS A 485 -10.25 -4.78 -13.32
N MET A 486 -9.66 -5.96 -13.11
CA MET A 486 -8.46 -6.12 -12.27
C MET A 486 -7.30 -5.29 -12.81
N ALA A 487 -7.05 -5.38 -14.11
CA ALA A 487 -5.95 -4.70 -14.78
C ALA A 487 -6.07 -3.18 -14.63
N ILE A 488 -7.23 -2.60 -14.95
CA ILE A 488 -7.42 -1.15 -14.81
C ILE A 488 -7.41 -0.70 -13.35
N GLY A 489 -8.02 -1.49 -12.44
CA GLY A 489 -8.03 -1.20 -11.02
C GLY A 489 -6.63 -1.18 -10.41
N LYS A 490 -5.77 -2.12 -10.80
CA LYS A 490 -4.37 -2.16 -10.38
C LYS A 490 -3.48 -1.16 -11.12
N LEU A 491 -3.80 -0.83 -12.37
CA LEU A 491 -3.09 0.19 -13.14
C LEU A 491 -3.34 1.59 -12.59
N LEU A 492 -4.55 1.88 -12.07
CA LEU A 492 -4.95 3.22 -11.63
C LEU A 492 -5.09 3.39 -10.10
N CYS A 493 -5.00 2.32 -9.30
CA CYS A 493 -5.24 2.33 -7.85
C CYS A 493 -6.66 2.82 -7.45
N ILE A 494 -7.71 2.24 -8.04
CA ILE A 494 -9.15 2.52 -7.78
C ILE A 494 -9.55 2.05 -6.34
N PRO A 495 -10.46 2.71 -5.59
CA PRO A 495 -11.54 3.64 -6.00
C PRO A 495 -11.01 4.98 -6.49
N LEU A 496 -11.49 5.44 -7.65
CA LEU A 496 -11.12 6.77 -8.14
C LEU A 496 -11.52 7.82 -7.11
N ARG A 497 -10.54 8.55 -6.57
CA ARG A 497 -10.80 9.90 -6.04
C ARG A 497 -11.29 10.77 -7.20
N LEU A 498 -12.35 11.54 -6.94
CA LEU A 498 -13.13 12.39 -7.85
C LEU A 498 -12.43 12.97 -9.11
N ASP A 499 -13.19 12.95 -10.20
CA ASP A 499 -13.19 13.75 -11.45
C ASP A 499 -11.92 13.90 -12.32
N ALA A 500 -10.70 13.75 -11.81
CA ALA A 500 -9.48 13.97 -12.59
C ALA A 500 -8.35 12.96 -12.31
N LEU A 501 -7.76 12.44 -13.39
CA LEU A 501 -6.61 11.53 -13.33
C LEU A 501 -5.35 12.23 -12.78
N THR A 502 -4.61 11.57 -11.89
CA THR A 502 -3.29 12.02 -11.43
C THR A 502 -2.25 11.95 -12.55
N GLU A 503 -1.08 12.56 -12.36
CA GLU A 503 0.01 12.46 -13.33
C GLU A 503 0.49 11.00 -13.51
N GLY A 504 0.75 10.27 -12.43
CA GLY A 504 1.10 8.85 -12.46
C GLY A 504 0.08 8.00 -13.22
N GLN A 505 -1.22 8.20 -12.96
CA GLN A 505 -2.30 7.52 -13.67
C GLN A 505 -2.30 7.81 -15.18
N LYS A 506 -2.10 9.07 -15.58
CA LYS A 506 -2.02 9.45 -17.00
C LYS A 506 -0.83 8.77 -17.68
N PHE A 507 0.34 8.80 -17.05
CA PHE A 507 1.54 8.16 -17.60
C PHE A 507 1.49 6.65 -17.58
N ALA A 508 0.72 6.04 -16.68
CA ALA A 508 0.44 4.61 -16.71
C ALA A 508 -0.39 4.21 -17.94
N LEU A 509 -1.43 4.99 -18.25
CA LEU A 509 -2.27 4.79 -19.43
C LEU A 509 -1.50 5.02 -20.73
N LEU A 510 -0.71 6.10 -20.80
CA LEU A 510 0.15 6.39 -21.94
C LEU A 510 1.25 5.33 -22.08
N GLY A 511 1.85 4.89 -20.98
CA GLY A 511 2.83 3.81 -20.93
C GLY A 511 2.31 2.54 -21.61
N CYS A 512 1.15 2.06 -21.18
CA CYS A 512 0.52 0.85 -21.73
C CYS A 512 0.08 0.96 -23.19
N THR A 513 -0.03 2.16 -23.76
CA THR A 513 -0.61 2.37 -25.11
C THR A 513 0.38 2.92 -26.13
N ILE A 514 1.17 3.94 -25.76
CA ILE A 514 2.13 4.62 -26.65
C ILE A 514 3.55 4.68 -26.08
N GLN A 515 3.76 4.29 -24.82
CA GLN A 515 5.06 4.14 -24.15
C GLN A 515 6.00 5.36 -24.30
N PRO A 516 5.68 6.52 -23.68
CA PRO A 516 6.58 7.67 -23.68
C PRO A 516 7.85 7.37 -22.86
N GLN A 517 9.01 7.79 -23.38
CA GLN A 517 10.32 7.56 -22.76
C GLN A 517 10.62 8.66 -21.75
N ILE A 518 10.35 8.40 -20.47
CA ILE A 518 10.42 9.38 -19.37
C ILE A 518 11.67 9.20 -18.48
N HIS A 519 12.81 8.79 -19.04
CA HIS A 519 13.99 8.37 -18.27
C HIS A 519 14.53 9.41 -17.28
N GLU A 520 14.34 10.70 -17.55
CA GLU A 520 14.79 11.80 -16.67
C GLU A 520 13.81 12.07 -15.51
N ALA A 521 12.59 11.52 -15.56
CA ALA A 521 11.56 11.72 -14.54
C ALA A 521 11.63 10.64 -13.43
N SER A 522 12.75 10.58 -12.69
CA SER A 522 13.01 9.50 -11.72
C SER A 522 11.87 9.30 -10.69
N LYS A 523 11.33 10.38 -10.13
CA LYS A 523 10.19 10.32 -9.19
C LYS A 523 8.95 9.66 -9.81
N LEU A 524 8.62 10.05 -11.04
CA LEU A 524 7.49 9.49 -11.78
C LEU A 524 7.73 8.02 -12.14
N ASN A 525 8.92 7.64 -12.62
CA ASN A 525 9.24 6.24 -12.91
C ASN A 525 9.10 5.36 -11.68
N SER A 526 9.57 5.87 -10.53
CA SER A 526 9.45 5.21 -9.23
C SER A 526 7.97 5.02 -8.86
N GLU A 527 7.15 6.07 -8.99
CA GLU A 527 5.68 6.03 -8.77
C GLU A 527 4.99 5.01 -9.68
N LEU A 528 5.40 4.92 -10.95
CA LEU A 528 4.81 4.01 -11.91
C LEU A 528 5.06 2.54 -11.58
N VAL A 529 6.27 2.19 -11.10
CA VAL A 529 6.56 0.81 -10.63
C VAL A 529 5.76 0.50 -9.39
N SER A 530 5.63 1.49 -8.51
CA SER A 530 5.00 1.26 -7.23
C SER A 530 3.49 1.07 -7.30
N SER A 531 2.86 2.01 -7.99
CA SER A 531 1.43 2.22 -7.89
C SER A 531 0.73 1.85 -9.19
N HIS A 532 1.47 1.75 -10.29
CA HIS A 532 0.86 1.65 -11.62
C HIS A 532 1.40 0.50 -12.45
N MET A 533 1.88 -0.58 -11.83
CA MET A 533 2.29 -1.83 -12.49
C MET A 533 3.44 -1.74 -13.52
N ALA A 534 4.16 -0.63 -13.61
CA ALA A 534 5.33 -0.55 -14.50
C ALA A 534 6.42 -1.54 -14.06
N GLN A 535 7.18 -2.04 -15.02
CA GLN A 535 8.35 -2.87 -14.77
C GLN A 535 9.55 -1.99 -14.48
N CYS A 536 10.29 -2.30 -13.42
CA CYS A 536 11.57 -1.65 -13.14
C CYS A 536 12.64 -2.25 -14.05
N LEU A 537 13.21 -1.45 -14.94
CA LEU A 537 14.26 -1.91 -15.85
C LEU A 537 15.66 -1.61 -15.34
N TYR A 538 15.81 -0.50 -14.62
CA TYR A 538 17.11 -0.08 -14.13
C TYR A 538 17.01 0.84 -12.91
N ILE A 539 17.93 0.62 -11.98
CA ILE A 539 18.18 1.50 -10.85
C ILE A 539 19.68 1.79 -10.84
N SER A 540 20.05 3.06 -10.99
CA SER A 540 21.44 3.50 -10.93
C SER A 540 22.12 3.14 -9.60
N PRO A 541 23.45 2.93 -9.55
CA PRO A 541 24.18 2.69 -8.31
C PRO A 541 23.91 3.72 -7.21
N THR A 542 23.82 5.01 -7.58
CA THR A 542 23.47 6.11 -6.66
C THR A 542 22.00 6.14 -6.27
N ARG A 543 21.14 5.35 -6.92
CA ARG A 543 19.67 5.30 -6.71
C ARG A 543 18.93 6.60 -7.05
N GLU A 544 19.60 7.54 -7.70
CA GLU A 544 19.01 8.82 -8.14
C GLU A 544 18.24 8.67 -9.45
N ARG A 545 18.71 7.77 -10.34
CA ARG A 545 18.01 7.41 -11.57
C ARG A 545 17.28 6.10 -11.43
N PHE A 546 16.03 6.14 -11.81
CA PHE A 546 15.10 5.02 -11.82
C PHE A 546 14.41 4.99 -13.19
N ILE A 547 14.50 3.87 -13.90
CA ILE A 547 13.90 3.70 -15.22
C ILE A 547 12.84 2.61 -15.14
N SER A 548 11.63 2.95 -15.55
CA SER A 548 10.52 2.02 -15.62
C SER A 548 9.79 2.10 -16.95
N GLU A 549 9.21 0.97 -17.32
CA GLU A 549 8.56 0.80 -18.61
C GLU A 549 7.31 -0.08 -18.50
N TYR A 550 6.48 -0.05 -19.54
CA TYR A 550 5.41 -1.01 -19.77
C TYR A 550 5.77 -1.88 -20.98
N PRO A 551 6.56 -2.94 -20.78
CA PRO A 551 6.83 -3.89 -21.86
C PRO A 551 5.53 -4.45 -22.40
N SER A 552 5.54 -4.84 -23.69
CA SER A 552 4.35 -5.29 -24.40
C SER A 552 3.65 -6.43 -23.66
N GLN A 553 2.45 -6.14 -23.15
CA GLN A 553 1.56 -7.11 -22.54
C GLN A 553 0.12 -6.78 -22.89
N PHE A 554 -0.62 -7.79 -23.32
CA PHE A 554 -1.98 -7.58 -23.83
C PHE A 554 -2.91 -7.03 -22.75
N THR A 555 -2.82 -7.56 -21.53
CA THR A 555 -3.78 -7.29 -20.45
C THR A 555 -3.84 -5.81 -20.07
N LEU A 556 -2.69 -5.18 -19.79
CA LEU A 556 -2.66 -3.77 -19.40
C LEU A 556 -2.97 -2.84 -20.58
N SER A 557 -2.44 -3.15 -21.77
CA SER A 557 -2.72 -2.37 -22.98
C SER A 557 -4.21 -2.40 -23.36
N MET A 558 -4.87 -3.55 -23.27
CA MET A 558 -6.31 -3.71 -23.47
C MET A 558 -7.10 -2.85 -22.48
N ALA A 559 -6.81 -2.98 -21.18
CA ALA A 559 -7.51 -2.26 -20.12
C ALA A 559 -7.33 -0.74 -20.24
N ALA A 560 -6.09 -0.27 -20.46
CA ALA A 560 -5.78 1.14 -20.65
C ALA A 560 -6.44 1.72 -21.91
N ASN A 561 -6.40 0.98 -23.04
CA ASN A 561 -7.02 1.43 -24.28
C ASN A 561 -8.54 1.53 -24.15
N ASN A 562 -9.19 0.54 -23.54
CA ASN A 562 -10.63 0.57 -23.28
C ASN A 562 -11.01 1.78 -22.41
N PHE A 563 -10.28 2.00 -21.32
CA PHE A 563 -10.51 3.13 -20.42
C PHE A 563 -10.33 4.50 -21.12
N LEU A 564 -9.31 4.63 -21.98
CA LEU A 564 -9.09 5.86 -22.76
C LEU A 564 -10.15 6.08 -23.85
N ALA A 565 -10.70 5.00 -24.40
CA ALA A 565 -11.67 5.07 -25.50
C ALA A 565 -13.07 5.50 -25.04
N GLU A 566 -13.43 5.27 -23.77
CA GLU A 566 -14.75 5.61 -23.21
C GLU A 566 -15.08 7.11 -23.25
N HIS A 567 -14.10 7.97 -22.91
CA HIS A 567 -14.31 9.42 -22.89
C HIS A 567 -13.09 10.18 -23.41
N ASP A 568 -13.30 11.01 -24.44
CA ASP A 568 -12.25 11.80 -25.10
C ASP A 568 -11.51 12.73 -24.12
N SER A 569 -12.21 13.21 -23.08
CA SER A 569 -11.62 14.03 -22.01
C SER A 569 -10.43 13.35 -21.32
N ARG A 570 -10.45 12.02 -21.19
CA ARG A 570 -9.36 11.24 -20.56
C ARG A 570 -8.09 11.28 -21.42
N LEU A 571 -8.23 11.02 -22.72
CA LEU A 571 -7.10 11.08 -23.65
C LEU A 571 -6.56 12.52 -23.76
N ILE A 572 -7.45 13.52 -23.83
CA ILE A 572 -7.06 14.94 -23.84
C ILE A 572 -6.27 15.30 -22.56
N ALA A 573 -6.72 14.84 -21.39
CA ALA A 573 -6.01 15.06 -20.14
C ALA A 573 -4.61 14.41 -20.13
N CYS A 574 -4.48 13.21 -20.71
CA CYS A 574 -3.20 12.53 -20.86
C CYS A 574 -2.26 13.29 -21.81
N ILE A 575 -2.77 13.76 -22.95
CA ILE A 575 -1.99 14.56 -23.91
C ILE A 575 -1.49 15.85 -23.25
N LYS A 576 -2.35 16.55 -22.48
CA LYS A 576 -1.95 17.76 -21.74
C LYS A 576 -0.80 17.49 -20.76
N ALA A 577 -0.85 16.38 -20.01
CA ALA A 577 0.23 15.99 -19.12
C ALA A 577 1.52 15.64 -19.88
N LEU A 578 1.40 14.90 -20.98
CA LEU A 578 2.54 14.59 -21.84
C LEU A 578 3.22 15.86 -22.36
N THR A 579 2.44 16.83 -22.85
CA THR A 579 2.94 18.13 -23.31
C THR A 579 3.68 18.88 -22.19
N SER A 580 3.14 18.88 -20.96
CA SER A 580 3.79 19.52 -19.81
C SER A 580 5.17 18.90 -19.50
N VAL A 581 5.25 17.57 -19.43
CA VAL A 581 6.50 16.86 -19.16
C VAL A 581 7.52 17.05 -20.28
N MET A 582 7.08 17.11 -21.54
CA MET A 582 7.94 17.45 -22.68
C MET A 582 8.48 18.89 -22.58
N GLN A 583 7.65 19.86 -22.19
CA GLN A 583 8.07 21.25 -22.00
C GLN A 583 9.09 21.42 -20.86
N GLN A 584 9.02 20.56 -19.85
CA GLN A 584 10.00 20.50 -18.76
C GLN A 584 11.34 19.86 -19.17
N GLY A 585 11.46 19.34 -20.39
CA GLY A 585 12.68 18.69 -20.87
C GLY A 585 12.90 17.26 -20.35
N LEU A 586 11.89 16.66 -19.70
CA LEU A 586 11.97 15.30 -19.15
C LEU A 586 11.79 14.20 -20.21
N ILE A 587 11.38 14.58 -21.41
CA ILE A 587 11.30 13.73 -22.61
C ILE A 587 12.06 14.44 -23.72
N SER A 588 12.92 13.70 -24.44
CA SER A 588 13.65 14.24 -25.58
C SER A 588 12.71 14.75 -26.67
N SER A 589 12.91 16.01 -27.09
CA SER A 589 12.10 16.67 -28.13
C SER A 589 12.16 15.97 -29.48
N GLY A 590 13.24 15.21 -29.75
CA GLY A 590 13.40 14.38 -30.95
C GLY A 590 12.34 13.28 -31.11
N ASN A 591 11.68 12.88 -30.02
CA ASN A 591 10.66 11.83 -30.01
C ASN A 591 9.22 12.36 -30.17
N SER A 592 9.05 13.69 -30.26
CA SER A 592 7.73 14.34 -30.28
C SER A 592 6.86 13.89 -31.46
N GLY A 593 7.40 13.88 -32.68
CA GLY A 593 6.69 13.45 -33.88
C GLY A 593 6.25 11.98 -33.84
N GLU A 594 7.07 11.12 -33.24
CA GLU A 594 6.73 9.71 -33.05
C GLU A 594 5.58 9.53 -32.05
N LEU A 595 5.64 10.21 -30.90
CA LEU A 595 4.58 10.15 -29.90
C LEU A 595 3.24 10.67 -30.43
N VAL A 596 3.26 11.79 -31.18
CA VAL A 596 2.06 12.31 -31.86
C VAL A 596 1.51 11.29 -32.85
N SER A 597 2.37 10.66 -33.65
CA SER A 597 1.96 9.62 -34.60
C SER A 597 1.31 8.42 -33.89
N ARG A 598 1.89 7.97 -32.77
CA ARG A 598 1.32 6.89 -31.93
C ARG A 598 -0.05 7.27 -31.36
N ILE A 599 -0.24 8.51 -30.91
CA ILE A 599 -1.53 9.02 -30.42
C ILE A 599 -2.59 9.01 -31.53
N ILE A 600 -2.24 9.50 -32.73
CA ILE A 600 -3.13 9.51 -33.90
C ILE A 600 -3.53 8.07 -34.26
N LEU A 601 -2.57 7.15 -34.33
CA LEU A 601 -2.82 5.73 -34.61
C LEU A 601 -3.71 5.08 -33.54
N LEU A 602 -3.44 5.32 -32.26
CA LEU A 602 -4.26 4.84 -31.15
C LEU A 602 -5.71 5.30 -31.32
N ARG A 603 -5.92 6.59 -31.62
CA ARG A 603 -7.27 7.14 -31.79
C ARG A 603 -7.96 6.59 -33.05
N ALA A 604 -7.22 6.44 -34.15
CA ALA A 604 -7.73 5.82 -35.37
C ALA A 604 -8.17 4.38 -35.12
N MET A 605 -7.38 3.59 -34.38
CA MET A 605 -7.73 2.24 -33.96
C MET A 605 -9.01 2.22 -33.12
N GLN A 606 -9.13 3.07 -32.10
CA GLN A 606 -10.33 3.17 -31.28
C GLN A 606 -11.58 3.49 -32.12
N LYS A 607 -11.49 4.46 -33.03
CA LYS A 607 -12.61 4.82 -33.92
C LYS A 607 -12.94 3.70 -34.91
N ALA A 608 -11.95 3.02 -35.46
CA ALA A 608 -12.15 1.87 -36.33
C ALA A 608 -12.84 0.72 -35.58
N MET A 609 -12.44 0.43 -34.34
CA MET A 609 -13.08 -0.60 -33.51
C MET A 609 -14.54 -0.28 -33.20
N LEU A 610 -14.88 1.00 -32.94
CA LEU A 610 -16.27 1.43 -32.71
C LEU A 610 -17.14 1.36 -33.96
N ASN A 611 -16.57 1.67 -35.14
CA ASN A 611 -17.29 1.77 -36.40
C ASN A 611 -17.25 0.48 -37.24
N SER A 612 -16.50 -0.53 -36.82
CA SER A 612 -16.31 -1.74 -37.61
C SER A 612 -17.64 -2.50 -37.77
N PRO A 613 -18.12 -2.73 -39.00
CA PRO A 613 -19.29 -3.58 -39.27
C PRO A 613 -18.98 -5.07 -39.06
N ILE A 614 -17.71 -5.41 -38.82
CA ILE A 614 -17.27 -6.73 -38.42
C ILE A 614 -17.69 -6.91 -36.95
N ARG A 615 -18.96 -7.28 -36.74
CA ARG A 615 -19.26 -8.24 -35.68
C ARG A 615 -18.42 -9.45 -36.05
N THR A 616 -17.23 -9.58 -35.45
CA THR A 616 -16.54 -10.85 -35.40
C THR A 616 -17.62 -11.87 -35.03
N LYS A 617 -17.71 -12.98 -35.74
CA LYS A 617 -18.63 -14.08 -35.37
C LYS A 617 -18.25 -14.73 -34.02
N GLN A 618 -17.56 -14.01 -33.15
CA GLN A 618 -17.67 -14.15 -31.71
C GLN A 618 -18.94 -13.38 -31.33
N THR A 619 -20.03 -14.12 -31.14
CA THR A 619 -21.15 -13.61 -30.37
C THR A 619 -20.62 -12.93 -29.10
N HIS A 620 -21.33 -11.91 -28.61
CA HIS A 620 -21.15 -11.27 -27.31
C HIS A 620 -20.21 -10.05 -27.27
N THR A 621 -20.80 -8.88 -27.57
CA THR A 621 -20.56 -7.65 -26.78
C THR A 621 -21.87 -6.86 -26.72
N VAL A 622 -22.29 -6.54 -25.50
CA VAL A 622 -23.51 -5.79 -25.14
C VAL A 622 -23.17 -4.29 -25.13
N LYS A 623 -24.09 -3.46 -25.64
CA LYS A 623 -24.02 -2.00 -25.54
C LYS A 623 -24.18 -1.56 -24.07
N PRO A 624 -23.52 -0.47 -23.62
CA PRO A 624 -23.78 0.10 -22.30
C PRO A 624 -25.20 0.71 -22.26
N ALA A 625 -25.86 0.53 -21.13
CA ALA A 625 -27.03 1.33 -20.73
C ALA A 625 -26.56 2.68 -20.18
#